data_AF-A0A165G859-F1
#
_entry.id   AF-A0A165G859-F1
#
_cell.length_a   1.000
_cell.length_b   1.000
_cell.length_c   1.000
_cell.angle_alpha   90.00
_cell.angle_beta   90.00
_cell.angle_gamma   90.00
#
_symmetry.space_group_name_H-M   'P 1'
#
loop_
_entity.id
_entity.type
_entity.pdbx_description
1 polymer ?
#
loop_
_entity_poly.entity_id
_entity_poly.type
_entity_poly.pdbx_seq_one_letter_code
_entity_poly.pdbx_strand_id
1 'polypeptide(L)'
;MGPADASPLHVRLRPTIVVVMADHPLYRDPWAKREAWRKHPIFSKSYFLRNMFPGFGIAVVAFSVYVIYDEIRQPRTIKKAEHH
;
A
#
# COMPACT_ATOMS: atom_id res chain seq x y z
N MET A 1 -49.54 -39.02 7.84
CA MET A 1 -49.35 -37.87 8.74
C MET A 1 -47.98 -38.03 9.39
N GLY A 2 -46.84 -37.90 8.68
CA GLY A 2 -46.14 -36.68 8.24
C GLY A 2 -44.84 -36.55 9.05
N PRO A 3 -43.76 -35.85 8.61
CA PRO A 3 -43.55 -35.17 7.33
C PRO A 3 -42.27 -35.61 6.57
N ALA A 4 -42.28 -35.28 5.28
CA ALA A 4 -41.11 -35.24 4.42
C ALA A 4 -40.37 -33.92 4.66
N ASP A 5 -39.05 -33.97 4.90
CA ASP A 5 -38.07 -32.92 4.58
C ASP A 5 -36.79 -33.05 5.44
N ALA A 6 -35.68 -33.45 4.84
CA ALA A 6 -34.36 -32.98 5.29
C ALA A 6 -33.34 -33.23 4.19
N SER A 7 -33.30 -32.32 3.22
CA SER A 7 -32.20 -32.18 2.28
C SER A 7 -30.86 -32.17 3.02
N PRO A 8 -29.81 -32.91 2.56
CA PRO A 8 -28.50 -32.78 3.15
C PRO A 8 -27.97 -31.39 2.78
N LEU A 9 -28.00 -30.46 3.75
CA LEU A 9 -27.38 -29.16 3.59
C LEU A 9 -25.90 -29.38 3.32
N HIS A 10 -25.49 -29.11 2.08
CA HIS A 10 -24.09 -28.98 1.72
C HIS A 10 -23.49 -27.90 2.62
N VAL A 11 -22.79 -28.34 3.66
CA VAL A 11 -21.92 -27.49 4.47
C VAL A 11 -20.80 -27.04 3.53
N ARG A 12 -21.00 -25.88 2.88
CA ARG A 12 -19.94 -25.19 2.14
C ARG A 12 -18.89 -24.77 3.15
N LEU A 13 -17.87 -25.63 3.32
CA LEU A 13 -16.62 -25.26 3.96
C LEU A 13 -16.03 -24.10 3.16
N ARG A 14 -16.20 -22.88 3.66
CA ARG A 14 -15.44 -21.73 3.18
C ARG A 14 -13.99 -21.97 3.63
N PRO A 15 -13.02 -22.08 2.71
CA PRO A 15 -11.62 -22.09 3.11
C PRO A 15 -11.29 -20.69 3.62
N THR A 16 -11.33 -20.51 4.93
CA THR A 16 -10.62 -19.41 5.58
C THR A 16 -9.14 -19.67 5.31
N ILE A 17 -8.57 -18.93 4.36
CA ILE A 17 -7.13 -18.88 4.17
C ILE A 17 -6.55 -18.31 5.46
N VAL A 18 -6.08 -19.20 6.33
CA VAL A 18 -5.21 -18.86 7.44
C VAL A 18 -3.85 -18.57 6.85
N VAL A 19 -3.51 -17.28 6.75
CA VAL A 19 -2.13 -16.86 6.50
C VAL A 19 -1.34 -17.30 7.73
N VAL A 20 -0.61 -18.41 7.60
CA VAL A 20 0.35 -18.87 8.61
C VAL A 20 1.48 -17.86 8.62
N MET A 21 1.51 -16.98 9.60
CA MET A 21 2.72 -16.25 9.95
C MET A 21 3.71 -17.30 10.43
N ALA A 22 4.85 -17.44 9.76
CA ALA A 22 5.88 -18.38 10.18
C ALA A 22 6.25 -18.10 11.65
N ASP A 23 5.98 -19.06 12.54
CA ASP A 23 6.32 -19.03 13.98
C ASP A 23 7.84 -19.19 14.17
N HIS A 24 8.61 -18.26 13.64
CA HIS A 24 9.97 -18.04 14.12
C HIS A 24 9.82 -17.44 15.53
N PRO A 25 10.51 -17.99 16.57
CA PRO A 25 10.45 -17.38 17.89
C PRO A 25 11.00 -15.96 17.76
N LEU A 26 10.08 -14.98 17.80
CA LEU A 26 10.42 -13.56 17.80
C LEU A 26 11.30 -13.35 19.02
N TYR A 27 12.60 -13.14 18.79
CA TYR A 27 13.54 -12.83 19.86
C TYR A 27 13.01 -11.59 20.59
N ARG A 28 12.56 -11.81 21.83
CA ARG A 28 11.97 -10.76 22.66
C ARG A 28 13.08 -10.22 23.53
N ASP A 29 13.59 -9.06 23.17
CA ASP A 29 14.68 -8.43 23.90
C ASP A 29 14.23 -8.12 25.34
N PRO A 30 14.92 -8.63 26.37
CA PRO A 30 14.50 -8.45 27.77
C PRO A 30 14.62 -7.00 28.25
N TRP A 31 15.21 -6.13 27.43
CA TRP A 31 15.43 -4.70 27.70
C TRP A 31 14.51 -3.78 26.88
N ALA A 32 13.63 -4.31 26.01
CA ALA A 32 12.76 -3.51 25.14
C ALA A 32 11.97 -2.45 25.90
N LYS A 33 11.42 -2.84 27.05
CA LYS A 33 10.63 -1.96 27.92
C LYS A 33 11.47 -0.85 28.52
N ARG A 34 12.75 -1.12 28.80
CA ARG A 34 13.73 -0.14 29.30
C ARG A 34 14.28 0.75 28.20
N GLU A 35 14.32 0.29 26.96
CA GLU A 35 14.76 1.09 25.80
C GLU A 35 13.62 1.83 25.10
N ALA A 36 12.38 1.58 25.51
CA ALA A 36 11.19 2.20 24.93
C ALA A 36 11.25 3.74 24.97
N TRP A 37 11.82 4.34 26.02
CA TRP A 37 11.97 5.80 26.12
C TRP A 37 12.88 6.40 25.03
N ARG A 38 13.80 5.61 24.46
CA ARG A 38 14.68 6.05 23.35
C ARG A 38 13.97 6.03 22.00
N LYS A 39 12.93 5.22 21.87
CA LYS A 39 12.15 5.09 20.63
C LYS A 39 11.14 6.23 20.55
N HIS A 40 11.62 7.42 20.19
CA HIS A 40 10.75 8.55 19.96
C HIS A 40 10.12 8.48 18.55
N PRO A 41 8.81 8.73 18.39
CA PRO A 41 8.15 8.68 17.08
C PRO A 41 8.73 9.69 16.06
N ILE A 42 9.32 10.79 16.53
CA ILE A 42 10.02 11.77 15.66
C ILE A 42 11.24 11.15 14.97
N PHE A 43 11.91 10.18 15.59
CA PHE A 43 13.09 9.53 15.00
C PHE A 43 12.73 8.28 14.18
N SER A 44 11.45 8.08 13.86
CA SER A 44 11.03 6.98 12.99
C SER A 44 11.54 7.21 11.56
N LYS A 45 12.01 6.14 10.90
CA LYS A 45 12.42 6.17 9.48
C LYS A 45 11.33 6.74 8.57
N SER A 46 10.07 6.44 8.87
CA SER A 46 8.91 6.94 8.12
C SER A 46 8.71 8.44 8.28
N TYR A 47 9.06 9.01 9.45
CA TYR A 47 9.00 10.46 9.68
C TYR A 47 10.03 11.19 8.81
N PHE A 48 11.28 10.69 8.81
CA PHE A 48 12.33 11.22 7.94
C PHE A 48 11.94 11.14 6.46
N LEU A 49 11.46 9.99 5.97
CA LEU A 49 11.06 9.82 4.56
C LEU A 49 9.99 10.82 4.11
N ARG A 50 9.01 11.12 4.98
CA ARG A 50 7.95 12.11 4.69
C ARG A 50 8.48 13.54 4.68
N ASN A 51 9.53 13.82 5.47
CA ASN A 51 10.09 15.15 5.63
C ASN A 51 11.32 15.42 4.74
N MET A 52 11.81 14.42 3.98
CA MET A 52 12.96 14.57 3.07
C MET A 52 12.70 15.57 1.95
N PHE A 53 11.46 15.66 1.45
CA PHE A 53 11.10 16.56 0.36
C PHE A 53 9.92 17.45 0.77
N PRO A 54 10.18 18.57 1.46
CA PRO A 54 9.12 19.52 1.79
C PRO A 54 8.48 20.01 0.49
N GLY A 55 7.18 19.79 0.32
CA GLY A 55 6.43 20.24 -0.85
C GLY A 55 6.46 19.31 -2.07
N PHE A 56 7.04 18.10 -2.00
CA PHE A 56 7.05 17.15 -3.14
C PHE A 56 5.65 16.84 -3.67
N GLY A 57 4.67 16.66 -2.78
CA GLY A 57 3.28 16.42 -3.19
C GLY A 57 2.70 17.58 -4.00
N ILE A 58 2.98 18.82 -3.60
CA ILE A 58 2.51 20.02 -4.32
C ILE A 58 3.23 20.15 -5.66
N ALA A 59 4.54 19.89 -5.70
CA ALA A 59 5.32 19.92 -6.93
C ALA A 59 4.80 18.90 -7.96
N VAL A 60 4.51 17.67 -7.54
CA VAL A 60 3.95 16.63 -8.41
C VAL A 60 2.58 17.05 -8.97
N VAL A 61 1.71 17.64 -8.13
CA VAL A 61 0.40 18.12 -8.56
C VAL A 61 0.52 19.31 -9.52
N ALA A 62 1.35 20.29 -9.22
CA ALA A 62 1.57 21.43 -10.11
C ALA A 62 2.16 21.00 -11.46
N PHE A 63 3.12 20.08 -11.43
CA PHE A 63 3.73 19.53 -12.63
C PHE A 63 2.74 18.75 -13.49
N SER A 64 1.89 17.90 -12.88
CA SER A 64 0.89 17.15 -13.65
C SER A 64 -0.15 18.07 -14.30
N VAL A 65 -0.63 19.08 -13.58
CA VAL A 65 -1.51 20.12 -14.13
C VAL A 65 -0.84 20.85 -15.29
N TYR A 66 0.44 21.20 -15.15
CA TYR A 66 1.21 21.83 -16.23
C TYR A 66 1.31 20.93 -17.45
N VAL A 67 1.65 19.65 -17.29
CA VAL A 67 1.79 18.69 -18.41
C VAL A 67 0.45 18.51 -19.13
N ILE A 68 -0.66 18.37 -18.40
CA ILE A 68 -2.00 18.24 -19.01
C ILE A 68 -2.33 19.50 -19.82
N TYR A 69 -2.06 20.67 -19.24
CA TYR A 69 -2.30 21.95 -19.92
C TYR A 69 -1.44 22.12 -21.17
N ASP A 70 -0.17 21.75 -21.11
CA ASP A 70 0.75 21.84 -22.23
C ASP A 70 0.35 20.85 -23.34
N GLU A 71 -0.09 19.64 -23.00
CA GLU A 71 -0.58 18.66 -23.99
C GLU A 71 -1.87 19.12 -24.69
N ILE A 72 -2.79 19.77 -23.96
CA ILE A 72 -4.02 20.35 -24.56
C ILE A 72 -3.68 21.52 -25.50
N ARG A 73 -2.66 22.32 -25.15
CA ARG A 73 -2.27 23.49 -25.93
C ARG A 73 -1.35 23.18 -27.10
N GLN A 74 -0.51 22.17 -26.95
CA GLN A 74 0.39 21.65 -27.97
C GLN A 74 0.01 20.20 -28.27
N PRO A 75 -1.14 19.95 -28.93
CA PRO A 75 -1.48 18.60 -29.37
C PRO A 75 -0.35 18.11 -30.29
N ARG A 76 0.51 17.23 -29.77
CA ARG A 76 1.66 16.72 -30.49
C ARG A 76 1.14 15.82 -31.59
N THR A 77 1.00 16.38 -32.80
CA THR A 77 0.83 15.55 -34.00
C THR A 77 2.07 14.65 -34.09
N ILE A 78 1.89 13.33 -34.09
CA ILE A 78 2.97 12.35 -34.26
C ILE A 78 3.75 12.70 -35.53
N LYS A 79 4.87 13.39 -35.40
CA LYS A 79 5.84 13.59 -36.49
C LYS A 79 7.21 13.20 -35.96
N LYS A 80 7.69 12.05 -36.47
CA LYS A 80 9.06 11.52 -36.52
C LYS A 80 9.20 10.13 -35.89
N ALA A 81 8.89 9.13 -36.70
CA ALA A 81 9.56 7.82 -36.66
C ALA A 81 10.15 7.53 -38.06
N GLU A 82 10.79 8.53 -38.67
CA GLU A 82 11.61 8.35 -39.88
C GLU A 82 13.00 8.91 -39.58
N HIS A 83 13.89 7.99 -39.18
CA HIS A 83 15.33 8.18 -39.22
C HIS A 83 15.82 7.45 -40.49
N HIS A 84 16.50 8.20 -41.36
CA HIS A 84 17.36 7.66 -42.42
C HIS A 84 18.57 6.93 -41.82
#